data_AF-A0A6L9LZA2-F1
#
_entry.id   AF-A0A6L9LZA2-F1
#
_cell.length_a   1.000
_cell.length_b   1.000
_cell.length_c   1.000
_cell.angle_alpha   90.00
_cell.angle_beta   90.00
_cell.angle_gamma   90.00
#
_symmetry.space_group_name_H-M   'P 1'
#
loop_
_entity.id
_entity.type
_entity.pdbx_description
1 polymer ?
#
loop_
_entity_poly.entity_id
_entity_poly.type
_entity_poly.pdbx_seq_one_letter_code
_entity_poly.pdbx_strand_id
1 'polypeptide(L)' 'MDPVIINTTWCKGCGICVAFCPKEALSLVEEKAVVDQEKCIACGMCELYCPDLAIVVNKPPKKSVKATEEVAS' A
#
# COMPACT_ATOMS: atom_id res chain seq x y z
N MET A 1 4.28 -6.54 13.32
CA MET A 1 5.14 -5.95 12.28
C MET A 1 4.22 -5.14 11.39
N ASP A 2 4.32 -3.83 11.48
CA ASP A 2 3.45 -2.90 10.77
C ASP A 2 3.80 -2.95 9.27
N PRO A 3 2.86 -3.34 8.39
CA PRO A 3 3.16 -3.53 6.97
C PRO A 3 3.41 -2.20 6.25
N VAL A 4 2.94 -1.08 6.81
CA VAL A 4 2.99 0.24 6.20
C VAL A 4 3.28 1.29 7.27
N ILE A 5 4.23 2.18 6.97
CA ILE A 5 4.60 3.31 7.81
C ILE A 5 4.31 4.59 7.03
N ILE A 6 3.63 5.55 7.67
CA ILE A 6 3.26 6.82 7.06
C ILE A 6 3.94 7.95 7.82
N ASN A 7 4.76 8.73 7.12
CA ASN A 7 5.38 9.93 7.66
C ASN A 7 4.37 11.09 7.62
N THR A 8 3.79 11.42 8.77
CA THR A 8 2.78 12.47 8.89
C THR A 8 3.30 13.88 8.62
N THR A 9 4.61 14.11 8.75
CA THR A 9 5.25 15.40 8.40
C THR A 9 5.24 15.63 6.90
N TRP A 10 5.45 14.57 6.11
CA TRP A 10 5.51 14.65 4.65
C TRP A 10 4.13 14.42 4.01
N CYS A 11 3.27 13.64 4.65
CA CYS A 11 1.91 13.40 4.20
C CYS A 11 1.12 14.72 4.11
N LYS A 12 0.71 15.10 2.90
CA LYS A 12 -0.12 16.28 2.64
C LYS A 12 -1.63 16.00 2.67
N GLY A 13 -2.05 14.76 2.91
CA GLY A 13 -3.47 14.42 2.96
C GLY A 13 -4.17 14.36 1.59
N CYS A 14 -3.42 14.20 0.49
CA CYS A 14 -3.98 14.23 -0.87
C CYS A 14 -4.99 13.11 -1.18
N GLY A 15 -5.04 12.04 -0.38
CA GLY A 15 -6.02 10.96 -0.53
C GLY A 15 -5.79 9.98 -1.68
N ILE A 16 -4.77 10.19 -2.52
CA ILE A 16 -4.45 9.30 -3.65
C ILE A 16 -4.25 7.85 -3.18
N CYS A 17 -3.53 7.66 -2.06
CA CYS A 17 -3.28 6.35 -1.49
C CYS A 17 -4.56 5.61 -1.05
N VAL A 18 -5.61 6.35 -0.66
CA VAL A 18 -6.92 5.79 -0.30
C VAL A 18 -7.63 5.28 -1.55
N ALA A 19 -7.67 6.09 -2.61
CA ALA A 19 -8.34 5.75 -3.87
C ALA A 19 -7.77 4.50 -4.56
N PHE A 20 -6.45 4.30 -4.47
CA PHE A 20 -5.78 3.15 -5.09
C PHE A 20 -5.62 1.94 -4.15
N CYS A 21 -6.07 2.00 -2.89
CA CYS A 21 -5.93 0.86 -2.00
C CYS A 21 -6.88 -0.27 -2.40
N PRO A 22 -6.40 -1.47 -2.80
CA PRO A 22 -7.27 -2.53 -3.32
C PRO A 22 -8.06 -3.24 -2.21
N LYS A 23 -7.68 -2.98 -0.96
CA LYS A 23 -8.28 -3.52 0.26
C LYS A 23 -9.00 -2.45 1.07
N GLU A 24 -9.04 -1.21 0.56
CA GLU A 24 -9.65 -0.07 1.25
C GLU A 24 -9.12 0.05 2.70
N ALA A 25 -7.84 -0.27 2.87
CA ALA A 25 -7.15 -0.31 4.16
C ALA A 25 -6.60 1.06 4.57
N LEU A 26 -6.87 2.12 3.80
CA LEU A 26 -6.36 3.46 4.04
C LEU A 26 -7.54 4.42 4.12
N SER A 27 -7.47 5.37 5.06
CA SER A 27 -8.46 6.43 5.26
C SER A 27 -7.75 7.75 5.54
N LEU A 28 -8.44 8.88 5.35
CA LEU A 28 -7.96 10.20 5.78
C LEU A 28 -8.60 10.58 7.11
N VAL A 29 -7.78 10.89 8.11
CA VAL A 29 -8.18 11.40 9.42
C VAL A 29 -7.36 12.65 9.67
N GLU A 30 -8.02 13.79 9.95
CA GLU A 30 -7.35 15.09 10.17
C GLU A 30 -6.34 15.44 9.06
N GLU A 31 -6.72 15.23 7.80
CA GLU A 31 -5.87 15.49 6.63
C GLU A 31 -4.58 14.64 6.59
N LYS A 32 -4.55 13.53 7.32
CA LYS A 32 -3.44 12.56 7.31
C LYS A 32 -3.94 11.17 6.92
N ALA A 33 -3.13 10.47 6.14
CA ALA A 33 -3.41 9.09 5.81
C ALA A 33 -3.19 8.19 7.04
N VAL A 34 -4.17 7.36 7.34
CA VAL A 34 -4.16 6.36 8.41
C VAL A 34 -4.42 5.00 7.79
N VAL A 35 -3.64 4.00 8.20
CA VAL A 35 -3.72 2.62 7.68
C VAL A 35 -4.37 1.69 8.70
N ASP A 36 -5.35 0.92 8.23
CA ASP A 36 -5.89 -0.25 8.90
C ASP A 36 -4.94 -1.43 8.65
N GLN A 37 -4.17 -1.78 9.68
CA GLN A 37 -3.12 -2.79 9.57
C GLN A 37 -3.68 -4.20 9.40
N GLU A 38 -4.91 -4.45 9.85
CA GLU A 38 -5.55 -5.77 9.74
C GLU A 38 -5.98 -6.05 8.30
N LYS A 39 -6.38 -5.00 7.56
CA LYS A 39 -6.76 -5.13 6.14
C LYS A 39 -5.59 -5.02 5.17
N CYS A 40 -4.48 -4.41 5.60
CA CYS A 40 -3.37 -4.11 4.71
C CYS A 40 -2.58 -5.38 4.32
N ILE A 41 -2.57 -5.69 3.02
CA ILE A 41 -1.84 -6.84 2.45
C ILE A 41 -0.42 -6.49 1.97
N ALA A 42 0.13 -5.34 2.36
CA ALA A 42 1.45 -4.86 1.95
C ALA A 42 1.69 -4.87 0.42
N CYS A 43 0.67 -4.52 -0.39
CA CYS A 43 0.76 -4.60 -1.85
C CYS A 43 1.79 -3.61 -2.45
N GLY A 44 2.05 -2.48 -1.80
CA GLY A 44 2.98 -1.45 -2.26
C GLY A 44 2.38 -0.33 -3.10
N MET A 45 1.08 -0.36 -3.41
CA MET A 45 0.49 0.66 -4.30
C MET A 45 0.43 2.05 -3.66
N CYS A 46 0.19 2.15 -2.36
CA CYS A 46 0.18 3.44 -1.66
C CYS A 46 1.56 4.13 -1.67
N GLU A 47 2.65 3.38 -1.53
CA GLU A 47 4.03 3.87 -1.67
C GLU A 47 4.31 4.32 -3.11
N LEU A 48 3.90 3.53 -4.10
CA LEU A 48 4.10 3.85 -5.52
C LEU A 48 3.41 5.14 -5.96
N TYR A 49 2.18 5.37 -5.48
CA TYR A 49 1.36 6.53 -5.89
C TYR A 49 1.50 7.74 -4.97
N CYS A 50 2.27 7.66 -3.89
CA CYS A 50 2.45 8.82 -3.00
C CYS A 50 3.39 9.83 -3.66
N PRO A 51 2.90 11.03 -4.07
CA PRO A 51 3.74 12.02 -4.75
C PRO A 51 4.81 12.61 -3.83
N ASP A 52 4.52 12.69 -2.52
CA ASP A 52 5.44 13.20 -1.50
C ASP A 52 6.36 12.12 -0.92
N LEU A 53 6.27 10.87 -1.40
CA LEU A 53 7.04 9.72 -0.89
C LEU A 53 6.90 9.55 0.65
N ALA A 54 5.76 9.93 1.20
CA ALA A 54 5.49 9.90 2.64
C ALA A 54 5.16 8.50 3.18
N ILE A 55 5.06 7.49 2.32
CA ILE A 55 4.59 6.14 2.68
C ILE A 55 5.68 5.13 2.35
N VAL A 56 5.99 4.26 3.32
CA VAL A 56 6.93 3.14 3.17
C VAL A 56 6.21 1.83 3.43
N VAL A 57 6.34 0.85 2.52
CA VAL A 57 5.68 -0.45 2.64
C VAL A 57 6.72 -1.54 2.90
N ASN A 58 6.62 -2.18 4.06
CA ASN A 58 7.49 -3.29 4.41
C ASN A 58 6.93 -4.59 3.84
N LYS A 59 7.42 -4.96 2.66
CA LYS A 59 6.94 -6.14 1.92
C LYS A 59 7.49 -7.42 2.56
N PRO A 60 6.64 -8.38 2.97
CA PRO A 60 7.12 -9.71 3.29
C PRO A 60 7.69 -10.37 2.01
N PRO A 61 8.69 -11.27 2.14
CA PRO A 61 9.29 -11.93 0.98
C PRO A 61 8.21 -12.70 0.21
N LYS A 62 7.92 -12.27 -1.02
CA LYS A 62 6.94 -12.92 -1.89
C LYS A 62 7.42 -14.34 -2.21
N LYS A 63 6.63 -15.36 -1.89
CA LYS A 63 6.81 -16.70 -2.45
C LYS A 63 6.55 -16.61 -3.95
N SER A 64 7.62 -16.69 -4.75
CA SER A 64 7.56 -16.82 -6.21
C SER A 64 6.75 -18.05 -6.59
N VAL A 65 5.49 -17.88 -6.99
CA VAL A 65 4.75 -18.94 -7.68
C VAL A 65 5.27 -18.98 -9.12
N LYS A 66 6.14 -19.95 -9.38
CA LYS A 66 6.35 -20.49 -10.73
C LYS A 66 5.16 -21.39 -11.06
N ALA A 67 4.50 -21.12 -12.18
CA ALA A 67 3.72 -22.06 -12.99
C ALA A 67 3.53 -21.36 -14.36
N THR A 68 4.56 -21.41 -15.20
CA THR A 68 4.66 -22.27 -16.40
C THR A 68 3.65 -21.90 -17.49
N GLU A 69 4.22 -21.60 -18.65
CA GLU A 69 3.59 -21.64 -19.98
C GLU A 69 2.71 -22.88 -20.18
N GLU A 70 1.89 -22.83 -21.24
CA GLU A 70 1.05 -23.90 -21.81
C GLU A 70 -0.42 -23.97 -21.34
N VAL A 71 -1.31 -23.42 -22.17
CA VAL A 71 -2.46 -24.23 -22.62
C VAL A 71 -2.54 -24.14 -24.14
N ALA A 72 -2.27 -25.29 -24.75
CA ALA A 72 -2.49 -25.56 -26.16
C ALA A 72 -3.99 -25.66 -26.46
N SER A 73 -4.42 -25.06 -27.55
CA SER A 73 -5.36 -25.62 -28.55
C SER A 73 -5.28 -24.80 -29.82
#